data_AF-A0A378BYU2-F1
#
_entry.id   AF-A0A378BYU2-F1
#
_cell.length_a   1.000
_cell.length_b   1.000
_cell.length_c   1.000
_cell.angle_alpha   90.00
_cell.angle_beta   90.00
_cell.angle_gamma   90.00
#
_symmetry.space_group_name_H-M   'P 1'
#
loop_
_entity.id
_entity.type
_entity.pdbx_description
1 polymer ?
#
loop_
_entity_poly.entity_id
_entity_poly.type
_entity_poly.pdbx_seq_one_letter_code
_entity_poly.pdbx_strand_id
1 'polypeptide(L)'
;MLHPRARTMLILSVPAILIGIACSLILIVAMKVAALLQRVLWSNLPAQLGGSADSPLWIIAMLTATGIAVGLVIRYSPGTPGRIQRPSR
;
A
#
# COMPACT_ATOMS: atom_id res chain seq x y z
N MET A 1 10.75 42.93 3.29
CA MET A 1 11.85 42.14 3.90
C MET A 1 11.29 40.78 4.33
N LEU A 2 11.20 39.82 3.40
CA LEU A 2 10.79 38.45 3.75
C LEU A 2 12.00 37.75 4.37
N HIS A 3 11.86 37.32 5.62
CA HIS A 3 12.91 36.61 6.36
C HIS A 3 13.49 35.45 5.52
N PRO A 4 14.82 35.28 5.45
CA PRO A 4 15.49 34.14 4.80
C PRO A 4 14.89 32.77 5.18
N ARG A 5 14.31 32.68 6.38
CA ARG A 5 13.57 31.52 6.93
C ARG A 5 12.34 31.11 6.10
N ALA A 6 11.59 32.06 5.54
CA ALA A 6 10.36 31.77 4.79
C ALA A 6 10.67 31.10 3.45
N ARG A 7 11.77 31.50 2.80
CA ARG A 7 12.23 30.91 1.53
C ARG A 7 12.71 29.47 1.73
N THR A 8 13.36 29.17 2.87
CA THR A 8 13.74 27.80 3.26
C THR A 8 12.52 26.91 3.50
N MET A 9 11.47 27.42 4.17
CA MET A 9 10.24 26.65 4.39
C MET A 9 9.46 26.39 3.09
N LEU A 10 9.44 27.37 2.18
CA LEU A 10 8.81 27.19 0.86
C LEU A 10 9.54 26.13 0.02
N ILE A 11 10.87 26.10 0.08
CA ILE A 11 11.71 25.11 -0.61
C ILE A 11 11.51 23.69 -0.09
N LEU A 12 11.16 23.51 1.19
CA LEU A 12 10.82 22.20 1.76
C LEU A 12 9.37 21.76 1.44
N SER A 13 8.48 22.70 1.13
CA SER A 13 7.08 22.40 0.83
C SER A 13 6.91 21.71 -0.52
N VAL A 14 7.72 22.09 -1.52
CA VAL A 14 7.70 21.49 -2.86
C VAL A 14 7.97 19.97 -2.84
N PRO A 15 9.04 19.44 -2.23
CA PRO A 15 9.25 18.00 -2.15
C PRO A 15 8.19 17.29 -1.29
N ALA A 16 7.69 17.94 -0.24
CA ALA A 16 6.63 17.38 0.60
C ALA A 16 5.32 17.18 -0.19
N ILE A 17 4.94 18.15 -1.02
CA ILE A 17 3.76 18.07 -1.89
C ILE A 17 3.96 16.96 -2.93
N LEU A 18 5.15 16.83 -3.52
CA LEU A 18 5.43 15.81 -4.52
C LEU A 18 5.26 14.38 -3.94
N ILE A 19 5.74 14.15 -2.73
CA ILE A 19 5.58 12.89 -2.00
C ILE A 19 4.11 12.67 -1.61
N GLY A 20 3.41 13.74 -1.21
CA GLY A 20 1.98 13.69 -0.93
C GLY A 20 1.15 13.27 -2.14
N ILE A 21 1.45 13.83 -3.32
CA ILE A 21 0.80 13.46 -4.59
C ILE A 21 1.08 12.00 -4.93
N ALA A 22 2.34 11.56 -4.80
CA ALA A 22 2.70 10.17 -5.02
C ALA A 22 1.94 9.21 -4.08
N CYS A 23 1.87 9.53 -2.79
CA CYS A 23 1.14 8.77 -1.79
C CYS A 23 -0.38 8.71 -2.10
N SER A 24 -0.96 9.83 -2.52
CA SER A 24 -2.37 9.89 -2.90
C SER A 24 -2.66 9.03 -4.14
N LEU A 25 -1.81 9.07 -5.16
CA LEU A 25 -1.93 8.19 -6.34
C LEU A 25 -1.88 6.71 -5.93
N ILE A 26 -0.95 6.34 -5.05
CA ILE A 26 -0.82 4.98 -4.52
C ILE A 26 -2.11 4.57 -3.80
N LEU A 27 -2.67 5.45 -2.98
CA LEU A 27 -3.92 5.20 -2.26
C LEU A 27 -5.09 4.97 -3.22
N ILE A 28 -5.21 5.79 -4.28
CA ILE A 28 -6.26 5.65 -5.28
C ILE A 28 -6.12 4.32 -6.04
N VAL A 29 -4.89 3.95 -6.42
CA VAL A 29 -4.61 2.67 -7.07
C VAL A 29 -4.97 1.52 -6.14
N ALA A 30 -4.57 1.59 -4.87
CA ALA A 30 -4.91 0.57 -3.87
C ALA A 30 -6.43 0.43 -3.70
N MET A 31 -7.16 1.53 -3.63
CA MET A 31 -8.62 1.53 -3.54
C MET A 31 -9.27 0.91 -4.79
N LYS A 32 -8.77 1.19 -5.99
CA LYS A 32 -9.25 0.54 -7.23
C LYS A 32 -8.97 -0.95 -7.22
N VAL A 33 -7.77 -1.36 -6.82
CA VAL A 33 -7.37 -2.77 -6.72
C VAL A 33 -8.24 -3.48 -5.69
N ALA A 34 -8.48 -2.87 -4.53
CA ALA A 34 -9.36 -3.41 -3.50
C ALA A 34 -10.80 -3.56 -4.02
N ALA A 35 -11.33 -2.57 -4.74
CA ALA A 35 -12.67 -2.63 -5.30
C ALA A 35 -12.81 -3.72 -6.39
N LEU A 36 -11.79 -3.88 -7.24
CA LEU A 36 -11.73 -4.95 -8.26
C LEU A 36 -11.61 -6.31 -7.61
N LEU A 37 -10.70 -6.44 -6.64
CA LEU A 37 -10.51 -7.66 -5.89
C LEU A 37 -11.81 -8.01 -5.19
N GLN A 38 -12.43 -7.09 -4.44
CA GLN A 38 -13.72 -7.30 -3.79
C GLN A 38 -14.79 -7.78 -4.79
N ARG A 39 -14.92 -7.16 -5.97
CA ARG A 39 -15.86 -7.64 -7.00
C ARG A 39 -15.56 -9.05 -7.47
N VAL A 40 -14.31 -9.39 -7.74
CA VAL A 40 -13.94 -10.73 -8.24
C VAL A 40 -14.10 -11.79 -7.14
N LEU A 41 -13.65 -11.46 -5.92
CA LEU A 41 -13.67 -12.32 -4.74
C LEU A 41 -15.10 -12.56 -4.21
N TRP A 42 -15.97 -11.56 -4.28
CA TRP A 42 -17.32 -11.60 -3.73
C TRP A 42 -18.43 -11.82 -4.78
N SER A 43 -18.18 -11.58 -6.07
CA SER A 43 -19.19 -11.78 -7.13
C SER A 43 -18.92 -12.97 -8.03
N ASN A 44 -17.66 -13.22 -8.42
CA ASN A 44 -17.34 -14.28 -9.38
C ASN A 44 -17.05 -15.61 -8.70
N LEU A 45 -16.35 -15.60 -7.57
CA LEU A 45 -15.99 -16.81 -6.83
C LEU A 45 -17.19 -17.52 -6.17
N PRO A 46 -18.09 -16.85 -5.41
CA PRO A 46 -19.25 -17.54 -4.82
C PRO A 46 -20.24 -18.03 -5.89
N ALA A 47 -20.32 -17.35 -7.04
CA ALA A 47 -21.13 -17.80 -8.17
C ALA A 47 -20.64 -19.12 -8.80
N GLN A 48 -19.32 -19.39 -8.76
CA GLN A 48 -18.72 -20.62 -9.29
C GLN A 48 -18.76 -21.78 -8.26
N LEU A 49 -18.75 -21.47 -6.96
CA LEU A 49 -18.78 -22.46 -5.88
C LEU A 49 -20.19 -22.72 -5.30
N GLY A 50 -21.22 -21.98 -5.74
CA GLY A 50 -22.61 -22.18 -5.30
C GLY A 50 -22.89 -21.81 -3.83
N GLY A 51 -21.98 -21.08 -3.18
CA GLY A 51 -22.07 -20.70 -1.78
C GLY A 51 -22.27 -19.19 -1.58
N SER A 52 -23.15 -18.80 -0.66
CA SER A 52 -23.34 -17.40 -0.29
C SER A 52 -22.05 -16.80 0.29
N ALA A 53 -21.83 -15.53 -0.01
CA ALA A 53 -20.63 -14.80 0.39
C ALA A 53 -20.45 -14.68 1.92
N ASP A 54 -21.53 -14.91 2.69
CA ASP A 54 -21.56 -14.94 4.16
C ASP A 54 -21.16 -16.30 4.77
N SER A 55 -20.71 -17.26 3.98
CA SER A 55 -20.34 -18.59 4.49
C SER A 55 -19.03 -18.54 5.33
N PRO A 56 -19.00 -19.12 6.54
CA PRO A 56 -17.81 -19.08 7.41
C PRO A 56 -16.54 -19.67 6.76
N LEU A 57 -16.72 -20.72 5.94
CA LEU A 57 -15.64 -21.34 5.17
C LEU A 57 -15.01 -20.37 4.16
N TRP A 58 -15.81 -19.49 3.57
CA TRP A 58 -15.34 -18.50 2.61
C TRP A 58 -14.49 -17.41 3.26
N ILE A 59 -14.94 -16.95 4.43
CA ILE A 59 -14.20 -15.98 5.25
C ILE A 59 -12.83 -16.55 5.64
N ILE A 60 -12.77 -17.80 6.10
CA ILE A 60 -11.51 -18.47 6.47
C ILE A 60 -10.58 -18.58 5.26
N ALA A 61 -11.08 -19.04 4.11
CA ALA A 61 -10.27 -19.15 2.89
C ALA A 61 -9.68 -17.79 2.46
N MET A 62 -10.45 -16.71 2.56
CA MET A 62 -9.95 -15.36 2.25
C MET A 62 -8.97 -14.82 3.27
N LEU A 63 -9.15 -15.11 4.57
CA LEU A 63 -8.16 -14.78 5.57
C LEU A 63 -6.83 -15.48 5.27
N THR A 64 -6.86 -16.76 4.90
CA THR A 64 -5.66 -17.53 4.55
C THR A 64 -4.99 -16.97 3.30
N ALA A 65 -5.74 -16.72 2.23
CA ALA A 65 -5.19 -16.18 0.99
C ALA A 65 -4.58 -14.79 1.19
N THR A 66 -5.26 -13.92 1.95
CA THR A 66 -4.74 -12.58 2.29
C THR A 66 -3.46 -12.68 3.13
N GLY A 67 -3.44 -13.59 4.12
CA GLY A 67 -2.25 -13.85 4.92
C GLY A 67 -1.05 -14.31 4.08
N ILE A 68 -1.27 -15.19 3.10
CA ILE A 68 -0.22 -15.63 2.16
C ILE A 68 0.27 -14.45 1.33
N ALA A 69 -0.64 -13.66 0.76
CA ALA A 69 -0.28 -12.51 -0.06
C ALA A 69 0.55 -11.50 0.74
N VAL A 70 0.12 -11.15 1.96
CA VAL A 70 0.86 -10.24 2.85
C VAL A 70 2.21 -10.82 3.25
N GLY A 71 2.26 -12.10 3.61
CA GLY A 71 3.52 -12.79 3.93
C GLY A 71 4.49 -12.78 2.75
N LEU A 72 3.98 -12.90 1.53
CA LEU A 72 4.78 -12.82 0.30
C LEU A 72 5.28 -11.40 0.05
N VAL A 73 4.43 -10.38 0.21
CA VAL A 73 4.81 -8.96 0.08
C VAL A 73 5.91 -8.59 1.05
N ILE A 74 5.80 -9.00 2.32
CA ILE A 74 6.83 -8.76 3.34
C ILE A 74 8.14 -9.45 2.94
N ARG A 75 8.08 -10.69 2.44
CA ARG A 75 9.27 -11.43 2.00
C ARG A 75 9.91 -10.85 0.73
N TYR A 76 9.12 -10.25 -0.15
CA TYR A 76 9.56 -9.65 -1.41
C TYR A 76 9.89 -8.16 -1.31
N SER A 77 9.69 -7.54 -0.15
CA SER A 77 10.13 -6.18 0.13
C SER A 77 11.42 -6.21 0.97
N PRO A 78 12.60 -6.48 0.37
CA PRO A 78 13.88 -6.30 1.05
C PRO A 78 14.08 -4.79 1.26
N GLY A 79 13.65 -4.30 2.42
CA GLY A 79 14.09 -2.99 2.90
C GLY A 79 15.60 -3.06 3.01
N THR A 80 16.32 -2.29 2.19
CA THR A 80 17.78 -2.25 2.17
C THR A 80 18.29 -1.87 3.57
N PRO A 81 18.77 -2.82 4.39
CA PRO A 81 19.34 -2.48 5.68
C PRO A 81 20.82 -2.25 5.41
N GLY A 82 21.19 -1.00 5.23
CA GLY A 82 22.59 -0.61 5.23
C GLY A 82 23.03 0.10 3.98
N ARG A 83 23.08 1.43 4.08
CA ARG A 83 24.29 2.18 3.75
C ARG A 83 24.45 3.33 4.74
N ILE A 84 24.73 2.99 6.00
CA ILE A 84 25.38 3.95 6.90
C ILE A 84 26.86 3.95 6.49
N GLN A 85 27.19 4.89 5.61
CA GLN A 85 28.56 5.19 5.19
C GLN A 85 29.34 5.68 6.42
N ARG A 86 30.43 4.98 6.77
CA ARG A 86 31.32 5.32 7.89
C ARG A 86 31.99 6.69 7.68
N PRO A 87 32.17 7.52 8.73
CA PRO A 87 33.24 8.50 8.72
C PRO A 87 34.58 7.80 9.03
N SER A 88 35.52 7.94 8.10
CA SER A 88 36.94 7.64 8.30
C SER A 88 37.52 8.56 9.37
N ARG A 89 38.49 8.01 10.12
CA ARG A 89 39.29 8.63 11.18
C ARG A 89 39.67 10.08 10.95
#